data_AF-A0A133K9P8-F1
#
_entry.id   AF-A0A133K9P8-F1
#
_cell.length_a   1.000
_cell.length_b   1.000
_cell.length_c   1.000
_cell.angle_alpha   90.00
_cell.angle_beta   90.00
_cell.angle_gamma   90.00
#
_symmetry.space_group_name_H-M   'P 1'
#
loop_
_entity.id
_entity.type
_entity.pdbx_description
1 polymer ?
#
loop_
_entity_poly.entity_id
_entity_poly.type
_entity_poly.pdbx_seq_one_letter_code
_entity_poly.pdbx_strand_id
1 'polypeptide(L)' 'MDKCTCNADGKAGGKKEGIKMERKQLIREVDEILKTYCEGCFLKSHFRKTRGKKYAHQFCIRQCTVGEKLKKYGDRLS' A
#
# COMPACT_ATOMS: atom_id res chain seq x y z
N MET A 1 34.28 -1.27 24.43
CA MET A 1 33.08 -0.47 24.15
C MET A 1 32.54 -0.80 22.76
N ASP A 2 31.54 -1.70 22.77
CA ASP A 2 30.31 -1.67 21.98
C ASP A 2 30.39 -1.68 20.45
N LYS A 3 30.74 -2.86 19.91
CA LYS A 3 30.32 -3.28 18.58
C LYS A 3 28.81 -3.50 18.58
N CYS A 4 28.03 -2.46 18.29
CA CYS A 4 26.61 -2.63 17.99
C CYS A 4 26.49 -3.14 16.55
N THR A 5 26.27 -4.45 16.41
CA THR A 5 25.89 -5.06 15.13
C THR A 5 24.37 -5.13 15.08
N CYS A 6 23.74 -4.18 14.42
CA CYS A 6 22.34 -4.28 14.04
C CYS A 6 22.25 -5.02 12.70
N ASN A 7 22.14 -6.35 12.77
CA ASN A 7 21.65 -7.16 11.65
C ASN A 7 20.18 -7.52 11.91
N ALA A 8 19.29 -6.74 11.31
CA ALA A 8 17.90 -7.03 11.04
C ALA A 8 17.69 -6.46 9.62
N ASP A 9 17.24 -7.19 8.61
CA ASP A 9 15.95 -7.85 8.57
C ASP A 9 15.94 -8.99 7.53
N GLY A 10 15.33 -10.11 7.93
CA GLY A 10 15.13 -11.27 7.07
C GLY A 10 14.18 -10.99 5.90
N LYS A 11 14.56 -11.45 4.70
CA LYS A 11 13.63 -11.63 3.58
C LYS A 11 13.16 -13.09 3.54
N ALA A 12 11.98 -13.32 4.11
CA ALA A 12 11.17 -14.49 3.80
C ALA A 12 10.36 -14.20 2.52
N GLY A 13 10.56 -15.02 1.48
CA GLY A 13 9.85 -14.88 0.21
C GLY A 13 9.67 -16.22 -0.49
N GLY A 14 8.97 -17.15 0.15
CA GLY A 14 8.63 -18.46 -0.40
C GLY A 14 7.75 -18.35 -1.64
N LYS A 15 8.15 -19.11 -2.68
CA LYS A 15 7.32 -19.54 -3.81
C LYS A 15 6.37 -20.63 -3.32
N LYS A 16 5.08 -20.56 -3.66
CA LYS A 16 4.25 -21.76 -3.92
C LYS A 16 2.89 -21.39 -4.53
N GLU A 17 2.57 -22.15 -5.55
CA GLU A 17 1.43 -22.11 -6.45
C GLU A 17 0.28 -22.93 -5.84
N GLY A 18 -0.96 -22.43 -5.94
CA GLY A 18 -2.16 -23.11 -5.45
C GLY A 18 -3.34 -22.14 -5.31
N ILE A 19 -4.49 -22.49 -5.91
CA ILE A 19 -5.71 -21.67 -5.94
C ILE A 19 -6.38 -21.65 -4.56
N LYS A 20 -5.82 -20.85 -3.66
CA LYS A 20 -6.48 -20.30 -2.48
C LYS A 20 -5.67 -19.05 -2.15
N MET A 21 -6.13 -17.88 -2.61
CA MET A 21 -5.42 -16.62 -2.39
C MET A 21 -5.18 -16.44 -0.89
N GLU A 22 -3.96 -16.72 -0.42
CA GLU A 22 -3.58 -16.46 0.96
C GLU A 22 -3.73 -14.94 1.17
N ARG A 23 -4.26 -14.53 2.33
CA ARG A 23 -4.42 -13.11 2.70
C ARG A 23 -3.13 -12.30 2.46
N LYS A 24 -1.98 -12.96 2.59
CA LYS A 24 -0.64 -12.43 2.28
C LYS A 24 -0.45 -12.02 0.82
N GLN A 25 -0.99 -12.76 -0.15
CA GLN A 25 -0.90 -12.41 -1.57
C GLN A 25 -1.78 -11.19 -1.89
N LEU A 26 -3.01 -11.15 -1.37
CA LEU A 26 -3.90 -9.98 -1.51
C LEU A 26 -3.24 -8.71 -0.94
N ILE A 27 -2.60 -8.81 0.23
CA ILE A 27 -1.87 -7.68 0.83
C ILE A 27 -0.67 -7.27 -0.05
N ARG A 28 0.03 -8.21 -0.68
CA ARG A 28 1.14 -7.91 -1.60
C ARG A 28 0.67 -7.20 -2.87
N GLU A 29 -0.39 -7.68 -3.50
CA GLU A 29 -0.99 -7.00 -4.67
C GLU A 29 -1.41 -5.57 -4.32
N VAL A 30 -2.03 -5.39 -3.16
CA VAL A 30 -2.41 -4.07 -2.65
C VAL A 30 -1.17 -3.17 -2.47
N ASP A 31 -0.10 -3.68 -1.88
CA ASP A 31 1.16 -2.94 -1.69
C ASP A 31 1.82 -2.58 -3.03
N GLU A 32 1.82 -3.49 -4.00
CA GLU A 32 2.35 -3.23 -5.35
C GLU A 32 1.54 -2.18 -6.10
N ILE A 33 0.21 -2.21 -6.01
CA ILE A 33 -0.65 -1.18 -6.59
C ILE A 33 -0.38 0.18 -5.90
N LEU A 34 -0.22 0.19 -4.58
CA LEU A 34 0.12 1.41 -3.84
C LEU A 34 1.48 1.96 -4.25
N LYS A 35 2.49 1.13 -4.43
CA LYS A 35 3.80 1.57 -4.92
C LYS A 35 3.72 2.04 -6.36
N THR A 36 3.12 1.26 -7.25
CA THR A 36 3.10 1.60 -8.68
C THR A 36 2.28 2.85 -8.99
N TYR A 37 1.13 3.03 -8.32
CA TYR A 37 0.17 4.10 -8.66
C TYR A 37 0.08 5.20 -7.61
N CYS A 38 0.30 4.90 -6.33
CA CYS A 38 0.21 5.87 -5.24
C CYS A 38 1.57 6.42 -4.78
N GLU A 39 2.70 5.78 -5.13
CA GLU A 39 4.03 6.36 -4.91
C GLU A 39 4.21 7.58 -5.81
N GLY A 40 4.64 8.70 -5.23
CA GLY A 40 4.74 9.95 -5.96
C GLY A 40 3.41 10.54 -6.46
N CYS A 41 2.26 10.04 -5.99
CA CYS A 41 0.93 10.45 -6.50
C CYS A 41 0.77 11.96 -6.62
N PHE A 42 0.66 12.45 -7.87
CA PHE A 42 0.54 13.86 -8.18
C PHE A 42 -0.68 14.49 -7.51
N LEU A 43 -1.82 13.79 -7.51
CA LEU A 43 -3.06 14.26 -6.87
C LEU A 43 -2.84 14.54 -5.38
N LYS A 44 -2.18 13.63 -4.67
CA LYS A 44 -1.88 13.81 -3.24
C LYS A 44 -0.97 15.02 -3.02
N SER A 45 0.04 15.23 -3.86
CA SER A 45 0.92 16.39 -3.79
C SER A 45 0.21 17.70 -4.16
N HIS A 46 -0.62 17.66 -5.20
CA HIS A 46 -1.41 18.79 -5.67
C HIS A 46 -2.44 19.22 -4.61
N PHE A 47 -3.27 18.29 -4.13
CA PHE A 47 -4.25 18.56 -3.09
C PHE A 47 -3.62 18.99 -1.76
N ARG A 48 -2.43 18.49 -1.42
CA ARG A 48 -1.71 18.96 -0.23
C ARG A 48 -1.32 20.44 -0.36
N LYS A 49 -0.97 20.90 -1.56
CA LYS A 49 -0.65 22.31 -1.83
C LYS A 49 -1.89 23.19 -1.97
N THR A 50 -2.96 22.70 -2.60
CA THR A 50 -4.16 23.51 -2.88
C THR A 50 -5.21 23.49 -1.77
N ARG A 51 -5.46 22.33 -1.15
CA ARG A 51 -6.56 22.13 -0.17
C ARG A 51 -6.11 21.59 1.19
N GLY A 52 -4.81 21.29 1.34
CA GLY A 52 -4.23 20.79 2.57
C GLY A 52 -4.29 19.26 2.76
N LYS A 53 -3.70 18.80 3.86
CA LYS A 53 -3.43 17.37 4.12
C LYS A 53 -4.72 16.53 4.30
N LYS A 54 -5.72 17.07 4.99
CA LYS A 54 -7.01 16.39 5.23
C LYS A 54 -7.74 16.09 3.92
N TYR A 55 -7.83 17.08 3.03
CA TYR A 55 -8.52 16.93 1.76
C TYR A 55 -7.83 15.90 0.86
N ALA A 56 -6.48 15.94 0.77
CA ALA A 56 -5.72 14.95 0.01
C ALA A 56 -6.00 13.51 0.46
N HIS A 57 -6.06 13.26 1.77
CA HIS A 57 -6.38 11.94 2.30
C HIS A 57 -7.82 11.52 2.02
N GLN A 58 -8.79 12.43 2.24
CA GLN A 58 -10.20 12.16 1.97
C GLN A 58 -10.45 11.88 0.49
N PHE A 59 -9.77 12.61 -0.40
CA PHE A 59 -9.81 12.37 -1.84
C PHE A 59 -9.26 10.98 -2.19
N CYS A 60 -8.11 10.61 -1.64
CA CYS A 60 -7.54 9.28 -1.87
C CYS A 60 -8.48 8.13 -1.46
N ILE A 61 -9.30 8.30 -0.42
CA ILE A 61 -10.23 7.25 0.04
C ILE A 61 -11.57 7.29 -0.68
N ARG A 62 -12.08 8.48 -1.03
CA ARG A 62 -13.46 8.64 -1.54
C ARG A 62 -13.55 8.85 -3.05
N GLN A 63 -12.52 9.39 -3.69
CA GLN A 63 -12.56 9.84 -5.09
C GLN A 63 -11.45 9.21 -5.96
N CYS A 64 -10.36 8.73 -5.36
CA CYS A 64 -9.32 8.06 -6.11
C CYS A 64 -9.77 6.67 -6.55
N THR A 65 -9.69 6.40 -7.86
CA THR A 65 -10.01 5.09 -8.45
C THR A 65 -9.12 3.97 -7.89
N VAL A 66 -7.85 4.28 -7.58
CA VAL A 66 -6.94 3.35 -6.90
C VAL A 66 -7.41 3.09 -5.46
N GLY A 67 -7.84 4.14 -4.75
CA GLY A 67 -8.42 4.02 -3.40
C GLY A 67 -9.69 3.18 -3.35
N GLU A 68 -10.57 3.33 -4.33
CA GLU A 68 -11.78 2.51 -4.44
C GLU A 68 -11.43 1.04 -4.71
N LYS A 69 -10.47 0.77 -5.61
CA LYS A 69 -9.96 -0.59 -5.85
C LYS A 69 -9.39 -1.19 -4.57
N LEU A 70 -8.55 -0.47 -3.84
CA LEU A 70 -7.97 -0.89 -2.56
C LEU A 70 -9.04 -1.27 -1.54
N LYS A 71 -10.12 -0.49 -1.48
CA LYS A 71 -11.26 -0.78 -0.60
C LYS A 71 -11.92 -2.12 -0.96
N LYS A 72 -12.16 -2.37 -2.26
CA LYS A 72 -12.70 -3.65 -2.75
C LYS A 72 -11.79 -4.83 -2.42
N TYR A 73 -10.46 -4.66 -2.50
CA TYR A 73 -9.52 -5.69 -2.06
C TYR A 73 -9.56 -5.91 -0.55
N GLY A 74 -9.71 -4.83 0.24
CA GLY A 74 -9.92 -4.89 1.68
C GLY A 74 -11.21 -5.59 2.09
N ASP A 75 -12.31 -5.34 1.38
CA ASP A 75 -13.60 -6.02 1.61
C ASP A 75 -13.52 -7.52 1.31
N ARG A 76 -12.69 -7.93 0.33
CA ARG A 76 -12.40 -9.34 0.03
C ARG A 76 -11.53 -10.04 1.07
N LEU A 77 -10.90 -9.29 1.98
CA LEU A 77 -10.05 -9.78 3.06
C LEU A 77 -10.81 -9.94 4.39
N SER A 78 -12.08 -9.51 4.44
CA SER A 78 -12.95 -9.54 5.62
C SER A 78 -13.74 -10.83 5.76
#